data_AF-A0A229SYS5-F1
#
_entry.id   AF-A0A229SYS5-F1
#
_cell.length_a   1.000
_cell.length_b   1.000
_cell.length_c   1.000
_cell.angle_alpha   90.00
_cell.angle_beta   90.00
_cell.angle_gamma   90.00
#
_symmetry.space_group_name_H-M   'P 1'
#
loop_
_entity.id
_entity.type
_entity.pdbx_description
1 polymer ?
#
loop_
_entity_poly.entity_id
_entity_poly.type
_entity_poly.pdbx_seq_one_letter_code
_entity_poly.pdbx_strand_id
1 'polypeptide(L)'
;MDQASRALLDMGQAPELYRYAPEELLPLHIEAADAVVAERRQQVPILDRRAREAGIDRISRKSDLVPLLFPHSTYKSYPTTFVEKKRWKDLARWLTTLSSDDVTTVDFDGVTDEDEWVDRLRENGHFVIATSGTTGKCSFLRHSTEDRARKADAFARQLGWPFARADGSRSYFWLGPHIGVNSATDAANLGASLWSTPDNAFFLTDERLRLTDISRLAAMRRRMADGLATPGEIAAFEKQQQARSQALYPGIDAFIDRLLDRRNEKLSISGTWAQHLLVRDRARERGIPDGAFHPESIVSAGGGIKNVALPDDYQDQVARFYGDVVRTGTYGMTEMFQLMNRCEKLRYHIPPGLLPLVLDQAGETLLNTEDVAGEVVVGRFAFVDFAITGRWSGTITSDRVEFDTGTHCLCGRPGPTILDTITRYRTDDDTIGCAGTIDGYIRGALAS
;
A
#
# COMPACT_ATOMS: atom_id res chain seq x y z
N MET A 1 8.33 19.93 -8.79
CA MET A 1 8.36 19.81 -7.31
C MET A 1 8.83 21.13 -6.74
N ASP A 2 7.95 21.76 -5.99
CA ASP A 2 8.14 23.03 -5.30
C ASP A 2 9.08 22.90 -4.08
N GLN A 3 9.41 24.04 -3.48
CA GLN A 3 10.34 24.14 -2.37
C GLN A 3 9.79 23.55 -1.07
N ALA A 4 8.51 23.75 -0.76
CA ALA A 4 7.89 23.25 0.47
C ALA A 4 7.78 21.72 0.45
N SER A 5 7.31 21.13 -0.65
CA SER A 5 7.31 19.67 -0.84
C SER A 5 8.71 19.09 -0.66
N ARG A 6 9.73 19.72 -1.26
CA ARG A 6 11.12 19.28 -1.10
C ARG A 6 11.57 19.34 0.36
N ALA A 7 11.31 20.45 1.05
CA ALA A 7 11.67 20.61 2.46
C ALA A 7 11.04 19.52 3.34
N LEU A 8 9.76 19.21 3.13
CA LEU A 8 9.05 18.14 3.86
C LEU A 8 9.66 16.76 3.60
N LEU A 9 10.03 16.47 2.35
CA LEU A 9 10.69 15.21 2.01
C LEU A 9 12.10 15.13 2.60
N ASP A 10 12.87 16.22 2.58
CA ASP A 10 14.20 16.30 3.18
C ASP A 10 14.15 16.10 4.70
N MET A 11 13.16 16.68 5.39
CA MET A 11 12.87 16.41 6.81
C MET A 11 12.52 14.94 7.05
N GLY A 12 11.80 14.31 6.13
CA GLY A 12 11.52 12.87 6.16
C GLY A 12 12.77 12.00 5.98
N GLN A 13 13.85 12.57 5.47
CA GLN A 13 15.15 11.90 5.28
C GLN A 13 16.18 12.21 6.36
N ALA A 14 15.92 13.22 7.18
CA ALA A 14 16.82 13.68 8.21
C ALA A 14 16.89 12.69 9.41
N PRO A 15 18.02 12.65 10.15
CA PRO A 15 18.11 11.93 11.42
C PRO A 15 17.02 12.32 12.44
N GLU A 16 16.51 13.54 12.32
CA GLU A 16 15.45 14.12 13.13
C GLU A 16 14.04 13.68 12.71
N LEU A 17 13.89 12.70 11.82
CA LEU A 17 12.61 12.09 11.46
C LEU A 17 11.74 11.82 12.71
N TYR A 18 10.52 12.36 12.69
CA TYR A 18 9.54 12.39 13.80
C TYR A 18 9.91 13.27 15.01
N ARG A 19 10.78 14.27 14.85
CA ARG A 19 11.11 15.27 15.89
C ARG A 19 10.70 16.71 15.54
N TYR A 20 10.02 16.91 14.43
CA TYR A 20 9.49 18.21 14.01
C TYR A 20 8.12 18.46 14.65
N ALA A 21 7.89 19.68 15.12
CA ALA A 21 6.65 20.04 15.77
C ALA A 21 5.53 20.31 14.74
N PRO A 22 4.26 20.00 15.04
CA PRO A 22 3.15 20.24 14.11
C PRO A 22 3.04 21.68 13.62
N GLU A 23 3.34 22.65 14.49
CA GLU A 23 3.35 24.08 14.18
C GLU A 23 4.43 24.48 13.16
N GLU A 24 5.52 23.71 13.07
CA GLU A 24 6.57 23.90 12.05
C GLU A 24 6.17 23.24 10.72
N LEU A 25 5.48 22.10 10.79
CA LEU A 25 5.10 21.32 9.62
C LEU A 25 3.88 21.87 8.89
N LEU A 26 2.85 22.31 9.61
CA LEU A 26 1.57 22.69 9.00
C LEU A 26 1.69 23.84 7.98
N PRO A 27 2.44 24.94 8.24
CA PRO A 27 2.62 25.98 7.23
C PRO A 27 3.25 25.45 5.93
N LEU A 28 4.27 24.58 6.06
CA LEU A 28 4.92 23.91 4.92
C LEU A 28 3.96 22.96 4.20
N HIS A 29 3.12 22.24 4.94
CA HIS A 29 2.09 21.37 4.35
C HIS A 29 1.09 22.15 3.52
N ILE A 30 0.63 23.31 4.00
CA ILE A 30 -0.32 24.14 3.24
C ILE A 30 0.34 24.74 2.01
N GLU A 31 1.58 25.24 2.12
CA GLU A 31 2.34 25.76 0.97
C GLU A 31 2.57 24.67 -0.09
N ALA A 32 3.02 23.48 0.33
CA ALA A 32 3.21 22.33 -0.55
C ALA A 32 1.89 21.89 -1.20
N ALA A 33 0.80 21.81 -0.42
CA ALA A 33 -0.50 21.43 -0.92
C ALA A 33 -1.03 22.42 -1.97
N ASP A 34 -0.88 23.73 -1.75
CA ASP A 34 -1.27 24.77 -2.69
C ASP A 34 -0.50 24.63 -4.02
N ALA A 35 0.83 24.50 -3.94
CA ALA A 35 1.69 24.33 -5.10
C ALA A 35 1.39 23.05 -5.88
N VAL A 36 1.25 21.91 -5.19
CA VAL A 36 0.97 20.62 -5.82
C VAL A 36 -0.42 20.60 -6.43
N VAL A 37 -1.45 21.16 -5.78
CA VAL A 37 -2.79 21.25 -6.39
C VAL A 37 -2.75 22.12 -7.64
N ALA A 38 -2.10 23.29 -7.59
CA ALA A 38 -1.97 24.17 -8.75
C ALA A 38 -1.28 23.48 -9.95
N GLU A 39 -0.20 22.72 -9.70
CA GLU A 39 0.49 21.93 -10.72
C GLU A 39 -0.40 20.78 -11.25
N ARG A 40 -0.99 19.99 -10.34
CA ARG A 40 -1.75 18.78 -10.69
C ARG A 40 -3.06 19.08 -11.39
N ARG A 41 -3.70 20.24 -11.15
CA ARG A 41 -4.87 20.67 -11.91
C ARG A 41 -4.57 20.84 -13.40
N GLN A 42 -3.35 21.20 -13.77
CA GLN A 42 -2.98 21.32 -15.19
C GLN A 42 -2.79 19.96 -15.87
N GLN A 43 -2.60 18.89 -15.09
CA GLN A 43 -2.19 17.56 -15.57
C GLN A 43 -3.28 16.50 -15.41
N VAL A 44 -4.10 16.59 -14.36
CA VAL A 44 -5.13 15.61 -13.98
C VAL A 44 -6.51 16.22 -14.20
N PRO A 45 -7.19 15.96 -15.32
CA PRO A 45 -8.43 16.67 -15.70
C PRO A 45 -9.55 16.56 -14.67
N ILE A 46 -9.65 15.41 -13.99
CA ILE A 46 -10.67 15.18 -12.97
C ILE A 46 -10.43 16.05 -11.73
N LEU A 47 -9.17 16.28 -11.36
CA LEU A 47 -8.84 17.15 -10.24
C LEU A 47 -9.22 18.60 -10.55
N ASP A 48 -8.92 19.09 -11.76
CA ASP A 48 -9.29 20.45 -12.15
C ASP A 48 -10.80 20.66 -12.22
N ARG A 49 -11.55 19.68 -12.75
CA ARG A 49 -13.01 19.75 -12.75
C ARG A 49 -13.56 19.89 -11.33
N ARG A 50 -13.09 19.06 -10.39
CA ARG A 50 -13.51 19.12 -8.99
C ARG A 50 -13.15 20.45 -8.33
N ALA A 51 -11.95 20.96 -8.59
CA ALA A 51 -11.52 22.24 -8.06
C ALA A 51 -12.42 23.39 -8.54
N ARG A 52 -12.78 23.43 -9.83
CA ARG A 52 -13.69 24.45 -10.37
C ARG A 52 -15.10 24.35 -9.78
N GLU A 53 -15.65 23.15 -9.67
CA GLU A 53 -17.00 22.93 -9.11
C GLU A 53 -17.08 23.25 -7.62
N ALA A 54 -16.02 22.96 -6.86
CA ALA A 54 -15.91 23.30 -5.45
C ALA A 54 -15.53 24.77 -5.20
N GLY A 55 -15.23 25.54 -6.26
CA GLY A 55 -14.78 26.94 -6.14
C GLY A 55 -13.41 27.07 -5.46
N ILE A 56 -12.54 26.07 -5.60
CA ILE A 56 -11.21 26.03 -4.99
C ILE A 56 -10.16 26.50 -6.00
N ASP A 57 -9.70 27.73 -5.83
CA ASP A 57 -8.60 28.30 -6.62
C ASP A 57 -7.24 28.21 -5.91
N ARG A 58 -7.26 28.09 -4.57
CA ARG A 58 -6.07 28.06 -3.72
C ARG A 58 -6.33 27.17 -2.50
N ILE A 59 -5.28 26.52 -1.99
CA ILE A 59 -5.29 25.83 -0.70
C ILE A 59 -4.75 26.76 0.39
N SER A 60 -5.60 27.07 1.37
CA SER A 60 -5.24 27.94 2.50
C SER A 60 -5.28 27.22 3.86
N ARG A 61 -5.96 26.07 3.92
CA ARG A 61 -6.15 25.24 5.11
C ARG A 61 -6.47 23.80 4.70
N LYS A 62 -6.35 22.86 5.64
CA LYS A 62 -6.60 21.42 5.38
C LYS A 62 -7.98 21.14 4.80
N SER A 63 -9.02 21.85 5.25
CA SER A 63 -10.40 21.61 4.78
C SER A 63 -10.59 21.89 3.29
N ASP A 64 -9.77 22.77 2.69
CA ASP A 64 -9.86 23.11 1.26
C ASP A 64 -9.45 21.92 0.38
N LEU A 65 -8.70 20.95 0.94
CA LEU A 65 -8.31 19.72 0.24
C LEU A 65 -9.44 18.69 0.18
N VAL A 66 -10.38 18.69 1.13
CA VAL A 66 -11.39 17.63 1.26
C VAL A 66 -12.18 17.42 -0.04
N PRO A 67 -12.69 18.46 -0.73
CA PRO A 67 -13.37 18.29 -2.01
C PRO A 67 -12.47 17.75 -3.12
N LEU A 68 -11.16 17.80 -2.98
CA LEU A 68 -10.18 17.40 -4.00
C LEU A 68 -9.66 15.97 -3.80
N LEU A 69 -9.92 15.33 -2.65
CA LEU A 69 -9.45 13.98 -2.36
C LEU A 69 -10.17 12.94 -3.23
N PHE A 70 -9.44 11.92 -3.66
CA PHE A 70 -9.99 10.80 -4.42
C PHE A 70 -10.20 9.59 -3.50
N PRO A 71 -11.40 9.00 -3.45
CA PRO A 71 -11.61 7.71 -2.82
C PRO A 71 -10.69 6.65 -3.42
N HIS A 72 -10.15 5.75 -2.61
CA HIS A 72 -9.27 4.67 -3.08
C HIS A 72 -9.91 3.78 -4.17
N SER A 73 -11.25 3.74 -4.22
CA SER A 73 -12.01 3.05 -5.27
C SER A 73 -11.87 3.67 -6.66
N THR A 74 -11.51 4.96 -6.74
CA THR A 74 -11.26 5.69 -7.99
C THR A 74 -10.23 4.99 -8.87
N TYR A 75 -9.15 4.46 -8.27
CA TYR A 75 -8.08 3.75 -8.97
C TYR A 75 -8.48 2.37 -9.50
N LYS A 76 -9.73 1.95 -9.29
CA LYS A 76 -10.33 0.74 -9.88
C LYS A 76 -11.69 1.04 -10.50
N SER A 77 -11.91 2.24 -11.03
CA SER A 77 -13.20 2.66 -11.62
C SER A 77 -13.39 2.25 -13.09
N TYR A 78 -12.32 1.87 -13.81
CA TYR A 78 -12.39 1.50 -15.24
C TYR A 78 -13.48 0.47 -15.57
N PRO A 79 -14.24 0.58 -16.66
CA PRO A 79 -15.18 -0.48 -17.05
C PRO A 79 -14.50 -1.86 -17.14
N THR A 80 -15.05 -2.90 -16.50
CA THR A 80 -14.47 -4.26 -16.55
C THR A 80 -14.36 -4.79 -17.98
N THR A 81 -15.26 -4.34 -18.85
CA THR A 81 -15.25 -4.63 -20.29
C THR A 81 -13.98 -4.17 -21.00
N PHE A 82 -13.22 -3.23 -20.44
CA PHE A 82 -11.93 -2.83 -21.01
C PHE A 82 -10.92 -3.96 -20.92
N VAL A 83 -10.91 -4.69 -19.81
CA VAL A 83 -10.04 -5.87 -19.63
C VAL A 83 -10.64 -7.08 -20.34
N GLU A 84 -11.93 -7.37 -20.14
CA GLU A 84 -12.59 -8.56 -20.71
C GLU A 84 -12.55 -8.58 -22.24
N LYS A 85 -12.65 -7.41 -22.89
CA LYS A 85 -12.59 -7.26 -24.35
C LYS A 85 -11.21 -6.81 -24.85
N LYS A 86 -10.17 -6.84 -24.01
CA LYS A 86 -8.79 -6.48 -24.36
C LYS A 86 -8.65 -5.09 -25.01
N ARG A 87 -9.45 -4.13 -24.53
CA ARG A 87 -9.46 -2.74 -24.99
C ARG A 87 -8.36 -1.94 -24.28
N TRP A 88 -7.11 -2.31 -24.50
CA TRP A 88 -5.95 -1.78 -23.79
C TRP A 88 -5.74 -0.28 -23.98
N LYS A 89 -6.00 0.23 -25.20
CA LYS A 89 -6.00 1.67 -25.50
C LYS A 89 -7.01 2.43 -24.64
N ASP A 90 -8.17 1.83 -24.36
CA ASP A 90 -9.21 2.46 -23.52
C ASP A 90 -8.88 2.40 -22.03
N LEU A 91 -8.24 1.31 -21.59
CA LEU A 91 -7.68 1.22 -20.23
C LEU A 91 -6.57 2.26 -20.02
N ALA A 92 -5.71 2.48 -21.03
CA ALA A 92 -4.71 3.55 -21.01
C ALA A 92 -5.35 4.94 -20.97
N ARG A 93 -6.38 5.20 -21.80
CA ARG A 93 -7.16 6.46 -21.73
C ARG A 93 -7.73 6.71 -20.35
N TRP A 94 -8.31 5.68 -19.72
CA TRP A 94 -8.78 5.77 -18.34
C TRP A 94 -7.65 6.11 -17.36
N LEU A 95 -6.50 5.41 -17.44
CA LEU A 95 -5.37 5.65 -16.54
C LEU A 95 -4.82 7.08 -16.69
N THR A 96 -4.77 7.63 -17.92
CA THR A 96 -4.39 9.03 -18.18
C THR A 96 -5.29 10.01 -17.41
N THR A 97 -6.59 9.73 -17.25
CA THR A 97 -7.48 10.65 -16.50
C THR A 97 -7.10 10.80 -15.01
N LEU A 98 -6.32 9.86 -14.47
CA LEU A 98 -5.89 9.80 -13.07
C LEU A 98 -4.37 10.02 -12.91
N SER A 99 -3.64 10.27 -13.99
CA SER A 99 -2.17 10.33 -14.02
C SER A 99 -1.70 11.73 -14.41
N SER A 100 -0.46 12.08 -14.05
CA SER A 100 0.14 13.37 -14.44
C SER A 100 0.56 13.44 -15.91
N ASP A 101 0.77 12.28 -16.54
CA ASP A 101 1.33 12.14 -17.88
C ASP A 101 0.37 11.32 -18.75
N ASP A 102 0.41 11.56 -20.06
CA ASP A 102 -0.43 10.84 -21.01
C ASP A 102 0.21 9.50 -21.42
N VAL A 103 -0.38 8.40 -20.95
CA VAL A 103 0.05 7.03 -21.25
C VAL A 103 -0.57 6.48 -22.55
N THR A 104 -1.42 7.25 -23.23
CA THR A 104 -2.08 6.81 -24.48
C THR A 104 -1.17 6.83 -25.69
N THR A 105 0.01 7.46 -25.56
CA THR A 105 1.08 7.50 -26.56
C THR A 105 1.76 6.14 -26.76
N VAL A 106 1.58 5.21 -25.82
CA VAL A 106 2.14 3.86 -25.87
C VAL A 106 1.37 2.99 -26.87
N ASP A 107 2.10 2.28 -27.72
CA ASP A 107 1.52 1.28 -28.61
C ASP A 107 1.23 -0.02 -27.84
N PHE A 108 -0.01 -0.49 -27.93
CA PHE A 108 -0.50 -1.72 -27.30
C PHE A 108 -0.84 -2.82 -28.32
N ASP A 109 -0.44 -2.64 -29.57
CA ASP A 109 -0.59 -3.69 -30.58
C ASP A 109 0.18 -4.96 -30.13
N GLY A 110 -0.50 -6.10 -30.24
CA GLY A 110 0.02 -7.40 -29.78
C GLY A 110 -0.13 -7.68 -28.27
N VAL A 111 -0.57 -6.73 -27.44
CA VAL A 111 -0.81 -6.97 -26.01
C VAL A 111 -2.04 -7.86 -25.81
N THR A 112 -1.90 -8.93 -25.04
CA THR A 112 -2.91 -9.98 -24.92
C THR A 112 -3.58 -10.08 -23.55
N ASP A 113 -2.96 -9.56 -22.49
CA ASP A 113 -3.44 -9.58 -21.11
C ASP A 113 -2.96 -8.37 -20.28
N GLU A 114 -3.40 -8.29 -19.01
CA GLU A 114 -3.06 -7.18 -18.13
C GLU A 114 -1.58 -7.13 -17.72
N ASP A 115 -0.90 -8.28 -17.68
CA ASP A 115 0.51 -8.34 -17.31
C ASP A 115 1.36 -7.72 -18.43
N GLU A 116 1.10 -8.10 -19.69
CA GLU A 116 1.74 -7.50 -20.87
C GLU A 116 1.41 -6.02 -21.02
N TRP A 117 0.19 -5.59 -20.64
CA TRP A 117 -0.20 -4.18 -20.66
C TRP A 117 0.64 -3.35 -19.68
N VAL A 118 0.82 -3.82 -18.44
CA VAL A 118 1.67 -3.13 -17.45
C VAL A 118 3.15 -3.18 -17.84
N ASP A 119 3.62 -4.30 -18.40
CA ASP A 119 5.00 -4.42 -18.85
C ASP A 119 5.27 -3.46 -20.03
N ARG A 120 4.35 -3.34 -20.99
CA ARG A 120 4.44 -2.39 -22.11
C ARG A 120 4.46 -0.93 -21.64
N LEU A 121 3.64 -0.58 -20.64
CA LEU A 121 3.71 0.74 -20.02
C LEU A 121 5.08 0.99 -19.37
N ARG A 122 5.59 0.00 -18.64
CA ARG A 122 6.90 0.08 -17.97
C ARG A 122 8.04 0.26 -18.95
N GLU A 123 8.03 -0.47 -20.07
CA GLU A 123 9.02 -0.35 -21.16
C GLU A 123 9.07 1.07 -21.74
N ASN A 124 7.98 1.83 -21.62
CA ASN A 124 7.86 3.21 -22.08
C ASN A 124 7.94 4.24 -20.94
N GLY A 125 8.49 3.85 -19.77
CA GLY A 125 8.72 4.78 -18.65
C GLY A 125 7.50 5.07 -17.76
N HIS A 126 6.39 4.36 -17.96
CA HIS A 126 5.19 4.48 -17.15
C HIS A 126 5.08 3.30 -16.17
N PHE A 127 5.43 3.54 -14.90
CA PHE A 127 5.33 2.50 -13.88
C PHE A 127 3.92 2.46 -13.31
N VAL A 128 3.35 1.26 -13.22
CA VAL A 128 2.03 1.06 -12.62
C VAL A 128 2.14 0.02 -11.51
N ILE A 129 1.65 0.37 -10.33
CA ILE A 129 1.39 -0.61 -9.28
C ILE A 129 -0.05 -1.08 -9.39
N ALA A 130 -0.24 -2.39 -9.27
CA ALA A 130 -1.54 -3.01 -9.26
C ALA A 130 -1.83 -3.75 -7.94
N THR A 131 -3.06 -3.61 -7.43
CA THR A 131 -3.47 -4.28 -6.18
C THR A 131 -3.91 -5.72 -6.43
N SER A 132 -3.87 -6.56 -5.39
CA SER A 132 -4.21 -7.99 -5.46
C SER A 132 -5.69 -8.32 -5.75
N GLY A 133 -6.51 -7.31 -6.07
CA GLY A 133 -7.84 -7.50 -6.68
C GLY A 133 -8.81 -8.41 -5.93
N THR A 134 -8.81 -8.43 -4.59
CA THR A 134 -9.64 -9.37 -3.79
C THR A 134 -11.16 -9.32 -4.06
N THR A 135 -11.67 -8.25 -4.68
CA THR A 135 -13.06 -8.07 -5.10
C THR A 135 -13.29 -8.33 -6.60
N GLY A 136 -12.29 -8.88 -7.29
CA GLY A 136 -12.32 -9.19 -8.72
C GLY A 136 -12.00 -8.07 -9.70
N LYS A 137 -11.42 -6.98 -9.19
CA LYS A 137 -10.93 -5.87 -10.00
C LYS A 137 -9.70 -5.26 -9.32
N CYS A 138 -8.62 -5.12 -10.07
CA CYS A 138 -7.39 -4.52 -9.58
C CYS A 138 -7.54 -2.99 -9.54
N SER A 139 -6.86 -2.35 -8.60
CA SER A 139 -6.57 -0.92 -8.74
C SER A 139 -5.29 -0.77 -9.54
N PHE A 140 -5.20 0.25 -10.39
CA PHE A 140 -3.97 0.63 -11.11
C PHE A 140 -3.57 2.03 -10.69
N LEU A 141 -2.33 2.17 -10.18
CA LEU A 141 -1.80 3.42 -9.67
C LEU A 141 -0.51 3.75 -10.41
N ARG A 142 -0.52 4.84 -11.17
CA ARG A 142 0.65 5.29 -11.92
C ARG A 142 1.66 5.98 -11.01
N HIS A 143 2.92 5.61 -11.19
CA HIS A 143 4.11 6.17 -10.55
C HIS A 143 5.06 6.69 -11.64
N SER A 144 5.72 7.82 -11.40
CA SER A 144 6.86 8.26 -12.21
C SER A 144 8.16 7.51 -11.83
N THR A 145 9.25 7.79 -12.53
CA THR A 145 10.57 7.28 -12.15
C THR A 145 11.02 7.87 -10.81
N GLU A 146 10.82 9.17 -10.63
CA GLU A 146 11.17 9.92 -9.42
C GLU A 146 10.35 9.44 -8.22
N ASP A 147 9.08 9.09 -8.43
CA ASP A 147 8.22 8.47 -7.42
C ASP A 147 8.86 7.21 -6.83
N ARG A 148 9.44 6.36 -7.69
CA ARG A 148 10.11 5.12 -7.24
C ARG A 148 11.36 5.42 -6.43
N ALA A 149 12.16 6.42 -6.83
CA ALA A 149 13.33 6.85 -6.08
C ALA A 149 12.93 7.38 -4.70
N ARG A 150 11.94 8.28 -4.62
CA ARG A 150 11.46 8.83 -3.34
C ARG A 150 10.83 7.77 -2.44
N LYS A 151 10.14 6.76 -3.01
CA LYS A 151 9.66 5.61 -2.25
C LYS A 151 10.83 4.83 -1.64
N ALA A 152 11.90 4.61 -2.39
CA ALA A 152 13.11 3.96 -1.88
C ALA A 152 13.77 4.78 -0.76
N ASP A 153 13.91 6.10 -0.93
CA ASP A 153 14.44 7.01 0.08
C ASP A 153 13.60 6.97 1.36
N ALA A 154 12.26 7.03 1.24
CA ALA A 154 11.34 6.90 2.37
C ALA A 154 11.58 5.59 3.12
N PHE A 155 11.60 4.47 2.42
CA PHE A 155 11.87 3.15 3.01
C PHE A 155 13.22 3.09 3.71
N ALA A 156 14.29 3.64 3.12
CA ALA A 156 15.63 3.60 3.68
C ALA A 156 15.73 4.25 5.07
N ARG A 157 14.85 5.21 5.38
CA ARG A 157 14.84 5.93 6.67
C ARG A 157 13.78 5.45 7.63
N GLN A 158 12.65 5.02 7.09
CA GLN A 158 11.46 4.67 7.86
C GLN A 158 11.46 3.19 8.26
N LEU A 159 12.02 2.30 7.43
CA LEU A 159 11.98 0.86 7.66
C LEU A 159 12.77 0.47 8.91
N GLY A 160 12.10 -0.20 9.85
CA GLY A 160 12.69 -0.63 11.11
C GLY A 160 12.53 0.36 12.27
N TRP A 161 12.17 1.61 12.00
CA TRP A 161 12.05 2.64 13.03
C TRP A 161 10.99 2.29 14.09
N PRO A 162 11.19 2.65 15.38
CA PRO A 162 12.42 3.18 15.98
C PRO A 162 13.39 2.07 16.44
N PHE A 163 13.02 0.81 16.25
CA PHE A 163 13.66 -0.34 16.91
C PHE A 163 14.93 -0.84 16.21
N ALA A 164 15.05 -0.58 14.91
CA ALA A 164 16.19 -1.01 14.10
C ALA A 164 16.47 -0.03 12.97
N ARG A 165 17.71 -0.05 12.48
CA ARG A 165 18.13 0.68 11.29
C ARG A 165 18.66 -0.31 10.28
N ALA A 166 18.21 -0.18 9.03
CA ALA A 166 18.72 -0.97 7.93
C ALA A 166 20.19 -0.60 7.63
N ASP A 167 21.07 -1.60 7.64
CA ASP A 167 22.52 -1.47 7.47
C ASP A 167 23.13 -2.59 6.60
N GLY A 168 22.30 -3.40 5.94
CA GLY A 168 22.74 -4.53 5.12
C GLY A 168 23.31 -5.74 5.87
N SER A 169 23.26 -5.75 7.21
CA SER A 169 23.94 -6.77 8.04
C SER A 169 23.16 -8.06 8.28
N ARG A 170 21.92 -8.17 7.79
CA ARG A 170 20.99 -9.28 8.10
C ARG A 170 20.82 -10.21 6.91
N SER A 171 20.43 -11.45 7.18
CA SER A 171 19.78 -12.27 6.15
C SER A 171 18.31 -11.88 6.05
N TYR A 172 17.86 -11.57 4.84
CA TYR A 172 16.50 -11.16 4.54
C TYR A 172 15.70 -12.35 4.00
N PHE A 173 14.56 -12.62 4.62
CA PHE A 173 13.61 -13.65 4.20
C PHE A 173 12.25 -13.02 3.93
N TRP A 174 11.88 -12.92 2.66
CA TRP A 174 10.53 -12.57 2.24
C TRP A 174 9.72 -13.84 1.99
N LEU A 175 8.67 -14.04 2.79
CA LEU A 175 7.87 -15.25 2.77
C LEU A 175 6.86 -15.32 1.60
N GLY A 176 6.96 -14.45 0.59
CA GLY A 176 6.03 -14.40 -0.55
C GLY A 176 6.73 -14.29 -1.91
N PRO A 177 5.95 -14.07 -2.99
CA PRO A 177 6.50 -13.75 -4.30
C PRO A 177 7.18 -12.39 -4.30
N HIS A 178 8.30 -12.25 -5.01
CA HIS A 178 9.05 -11.00 -5.10
C HIS A 178 9.04 -10.37 -6.50
N ILE A 179 8.59 -11.12 -7.51
CA ILE A 179 8.42 -10.65 -8.88
C ILE A 179 6.93 -10.36 -9.10
N GLY A 180 6.64 -9.12 -9.52
CA GLY A 180 5.27 -8.69 -9.77
C GLY A 180 5.18 -7.17 -9.85
N VAL A 181 3.95 -6.70 -9.85
CA VAL A 181 3.61 -5.27 -9.99
C VAL A 181 2.85 -4.75 -8.79
N ASN A 182 2.81 -5.47 -7.67
CA ASN A 182 2.08 -5.05 -6.48
C ASN A 182 3.00 -4.33 -5.47
N SER A 183 2.41 -3.62 -4.52
CA SER A 183 3.23 -2.88 -3.54
C SER A 183 4.01 -3.80 -2.59
N ALA A 184 3.58 -5.05 -2.39
CA ALA A 184 4.27 -6.00 -1.53
C ALA A 184 5.57 -6.50 -2.18
N THR A 185 5.59 -6.73 -3.50
CA THR A 185 6.81 -7.08 -4.26
C THR A 185 7.80 -5.92 -4.24
N ASP A 186 7.33 -4.67 -4.37
CA ASP A 186 8.19 -3.49 -4.21
C ASP A 186 8.81 -3.44 -2.81
N ALA A 187 7.99 -3.60 -1.76
CA ALA A 187 8.46 -3.59 -0.37
C ALA A 187 9.43 -4.74 -0.10
N ALA A 188 9.21 -5.91 -0.71
CA ALA A 188 10.11 -7.05 -0.61
C ALA A 188 11.49 -6.77 -1.19
N ASN A 189 11.54 -6.18 -2.39
CA ASN A 189 12.79 -5.86 -3.07
C ASN A 189 13.53 -4.71 -2.38
N LEU A 190 12.81 -3.67 -1.92
CA LEU A 190 13.40 -2.60 -1.11
C LEU A 190 13.94 -3.16 0.21
N GLY A 191 13.15 -3.97 0.92
CA GLY A 191 13.58 -4.63 2.16
C GLY A 191 14.83 -5.49 1.96
N ALA A 192 14.91 -6.29 0.89
CA ALA A 192 16.10 -7.06 0.55
C ALA A 192 17.33 -6.17 0.37
N SER A 193 17.21 -5.10 -0.43
CA SER A 193 18.32 -4.16 -0.68
C SER A 193 18.79 -3.39 0.55
N LEU A 194 17.90 -3.18 1.53
CA LEU A 194 18.18 -2.39 2.73
C LEU A 194 18.71 -3.25 3.88
N TRP A 195 18.12 -4.42 4.11
CA TRP A 195 18.47 -5.27 5.24
C TRP A 195 19.62 -6.23 4.96
N SER A 196 19.91 -6.54 3.70
CA SER A 196 20.82 -7.63 3.33
C SER A 196 21.73 -7.30 2.15
N THR A 197 22.78 -8.11 1.99
CA THR A 197 23.50 -8.23 0.71
C THR A 197 22.75 -9.15 -0.25
N PRO A 198 22.99 -9.08 -1.58
CA PRO A 198 22.31 -9.95 -2.55
C PRO A 198 22.40 -11.45 -2.23
N ASP A 199 23.54 -11.94 -1.75
CA ASP A 199 23.75 -13.36 -1.38
C ASP A 199 22.98 -13.79 -0.12
N ASN A 200 22.48 -12.81 0.64
CA ASN A 200 21.71 -13.00 1.87
C ASN A 200 20.25 -12.55 1.74
N ALA A 201 19.76 -12.32 0.51
CA ALA A 201 18.36 -12.05 0.22
C ALA A 201 17.68 -13.31 -0.30
N PHE A 202 16.63 -13.75 0.39
CA PHE A 202 15.88 -14.96 0.07
C PHE A 202 14.40 -14.64 -0.09
N PHE A 203 13.83 -15.12 -1.18
CA PHE A 203 12.42 -14.96 -1.52
C PHE A 203 11.78 -16.34 -1.64
N LEU A 204 10.52 -16.46 -1.21
CA LEU A 204 9.85 -17.75 -1.22
C LEU A 204 9.75 -18.34 -2.64
N THR A 205 9.56 -17.50 -3.64
CA THR A 205 9.44 -17.94 -5.04
C THR A 205 9.92 -16.87 -6.01
N ASP A 206 10.50 -17.34 -7.11
CA ASP A 206 10.85 -16.57 -8.31
C ASP A 206 9.70 -16.60 -9.35
N GLU A 207 8.58 -17.25 -9.02
CA GLU A 207 7.39 -17.19 -9.86
C GLU A 207 6.77 -15.79 -9.81
N ARG A 208 6.58 -15.19 -10.99
CA ARG A 208 5.90 -13.90 -11.11
C ARG A 208 4.46 -14.01 -10.63
N LEU A 209 4.08 -13.12 -9.71
CA LEU A 209 2.69 -12.91 -9.37
C LEU A 209 2.00 -12.16 -10.51
N ARG A 210 1.16 -12.88 -11.26
CA ARG A 210 0.46 -12.39 -12.44
C ARG A 210 -0.87 -11.73 -12.08
N LEU A 211 -1.16 -10.59 -12.71
CA LEU A 211 -2.47 -9.95 -12.63
C LEU A 211 -3.55 -10.81 -13.28
N THR A 212 -3.20 -11.45 -14.39
CA THR A 212 -4.10 -12.32 -15.16
C THR A 212 -4.63 -13.47 -14.30
N ASP A 213 -3.83 -14.00 -13.38
CA ASP A 213 -4.27 -15.07 -12.47
C ASP A 213 -5.33 -14.58 -11.48
N ILE A 214 -5.18 -13.36 -10.97
CA ILE A 214 -6.13 -12.71 -10.06
C ILE A 214 -7.46 -12.49 -10.79
N SER A 215 -7.40 -11.91 -11.99
CA SER A 215 -8.58 -11.65 -12.82
C SER A 215 -9.30 -12.95 -13.21
N ARG A 216 -8.56 -14.00 -13.59
CA ARG A 216 -9.13 -15.32 -13.90
C ARG A 216 -9.81 -15.96 -12.70
N LEU A 217 -9.17 -15.93 -11.53
CA LEU A 217 -9.76 -16.47 -10.29
C LEU A 217 -11.05 -15.75 -9.94
N ALA A 218 -11.08 -14.42 -10.06
CA ALA A 218 -12.26 -13.63 -9.80
C ALA A 218 -13.40 -13.88 -10.80
N ALA A 219 -13.08 -13.94 -12.09
CA ALA A 219 -14.05 -14.26 -13.13
C ALA A 219 -14.66 -15.65 -12.91
N MET A 220 -13.84 -16.64 -12.53
CA MET A 220 -14.31 -17.99 -12.22
C MET A 220 -15.23 -18.00 -10.99
N ARG A 221 -14.86 -17.31 -9.90
CA ARG A 221 -15.72 -17.15 -8.71
C ARG A 221 -17.07 -16.53 -9.04
N ARG A 222 -17.08 -15.49 -9.86
CA ARG A 222 -18.32 -14.85 -10.32
C ARG A 222 -19.19 -15.83 -11.11
N ARG A 223 -18.61 -16.54 -12.08
CA ARG A 223 -19.35 -17.54 -12.87
C ARG A 223 -19.93 -18.66 -12.01
N MET A 224 -19.21 -19.11 -10.98
CA MET A 224 -19.73 -20.10 -10.03
C MET A 224 -20.91 -19.53 -9.22
N ALA A 225 -20.79 -18.29 -8.71
CA ALA A 225 -21.86 -17.62 -7.99
C ALA A 225 -23.12 -17.39 -8.85
N ASP A 226 -22.93 -17.08 -10.13
CA ASP A 226 -24.01 -16.84 -11.10
C ASP A 226 -24.60 -18.13 -11.69
N GLY A 227 -24.07 -19.31 -11.32
CA GLY A 227 -24.50 -20.60 -11.87
C GLY A 227 -24.13 -20.82 -13.35
N LEU A 228 -23.19 -20.04 -13.88
CA LEU A 228 -22.75 -20.06 -15.28
C LEU A 228 -21.48 -20.90 -15.52
N ALA A 229 -20.83 -21.36 -14.46
CA ALA A 229 -19.68 -22.27 -14.55
C ALA A 229 -20.17 -23.72 -14.67
N THR A 230 -19.77 -24.41 -15.73
CA THR A 230 -20.08 -25.84 -15.91
C THR A 230 -19.25 -26.69 -14.93
N PRO A 231 -19.73 -27.89 -14.54
CA PRO A 231 -18.95 -28.80 -13.70
C PRO A 231 -17.57 -29.14 -14.26
N GLY A 232 -17.45 -29.24 -15.59
CA GLY A 232 -16.17 -29.49 -16.27
C GLY A 232 -15.19 -28.31 -16.15
N GLU A 233 -15.67 -27.07 -16.28
CA GLU A 233 -14.86 -25.87 -16.07
C GLU A 233 -14.38 -25.75 -14.62
N ILE A 234 -15.25 -26.06 -13.64
CA ILE A 234 -14.90 -26.06 -12.20
C ILE A 234 -13.82 -27.10 -11.93
N ALA A 235 -14.03 -28.34 -12.35
CA ALA A 235 -13.06 -29.42 -12.13
C ALA A 235 -11.70 -29.15 -12.80
N ALA A 236 -11.70 -28.58 -14.01
CA ALA A 236 -10.47 -28.19 -14.70
C ALA A 236 -9.72 -27.08 -13.96
N PHE A 237 -10.45 -26.06 -13.48
CA PHE A 237 -9.89 -24.95 -12.71
C PHE A 237 -9.30 -25.43 -11.37
N GLU A 238 -10.04 -26.25 -10.62
CA GLU A 238 -9.56 -26.83 -9.36
C GLU A 238 -8.32 -27.70 -9.56
N LYS A 239 -8.32 -28.55 -10.59
CA LYS A 239 -7.15 -29.38 -10.94
C LYS A 239 -5.92 -28.52 -11.26
N GLN A 240 -6.09 -27.41 -11.98
CA GLN A 240 -5.00 -26.49 -12.28
C GLN A 240 -4.44 -25.82 -11.02
N GLN A 241 -5.32 -25.35 -10.12
CA GLN A 241 -4.91 -24.74 -8.85
C GLN A 241 -4.18 -25.76 -7.96
N GLN A 242 -4.69 -27.00 -7.89
CA GLN A 242 -4.08 -28.06 -7.09
C GLN A 242 -2.70 -28.45 -7.63
N ALA A 243 -2.55 -28.61 -8.95
CA ALA A 243 -1.26 -28.92 -9.56
C ALA A 243 -0.22 -27.82 -9.30
N ARG A 244 -0.61 -26.54 -9.41
CA ARG A 244 0.27 -25.40 -9.10
C ARG A 244 0.67 -25.39 -7.63
N SER A 245 -0.27 -25.60 -6.72
CA SER A 245 0.00 -25.67 -5.29
C SER A 245 0.95 -26.82 -4.93
N GLN A 246 0.78 -28.00 -5.54
CA GLN A 246 1.65 -29.16 -5.32
C GLN A 246 3.06 -28.93 -5.84
N ALA A 247 3.22 -28.25 -6.97
CA ALA A 247 4.54 -27.93 -7.52
C ALA A 247 5.31 -26.93 -6.65
N LEU A 248 4.60 -25.99 -6.00
CA LEU A 248 5.19 -25.00 -5.11
C LEU A 248 5.56 -25.58 -3.73
N TYR A 249 4.87 -26.63 -3.28
CA TYR A 249 4.96 -27.13 -1.91
C TYR A 249 6.37 -27.58 -1.48
N PRO A 250 7.10 -28.44 -2.24
CA PRO A 250 8.47 -28.82 -1.86
C PRO A 250 9.44 -27.64 -1.80
N GLY A 251 9.21 -26.61 -2.62
CA GLY A 251 10.00 -25.38 -2.59
C GLY A 251 9.76 -24.54 -1.33
N ILE A 252 8.51 -24.53 -0.83
CA ILE A 252 8.15 -23.86 0.44
C ILE A 252 8.89 -24.50 1.61
N ASP A 253 8.85 -25.83 1.74
CA ASP A 253 9.52 -26.52 2.85
C ASP A 253 11.04 -26.29 2.85
N ALA A 254 11.68 -26.43 1.67
CA ALA A 254 13.12 -26.18 1.54
C ALA A 254 13.51 -24.73 1.88
N PHE A 255 12.68 -23.76 1.47
CA PHE A 255 12.87 -22.35 1.79
C PHE A 255 12.73 -22.08 3.30
N ILE A 256 11.69 -22.65 3.93
CA ILE A 256 11.48 -22.51 5.38
C ILE A 256 12.60 -23.21 6.16
N ASP A 257 13.06 -24.37 5.71
CA ASP A 257 14.18 -25.08 6.35
C ASP A 257 15.45 -24.24 6.31
N ARG A 258 15.75 -23.59 5.19
CA ARG A 258 16.86 -22.64 5.06
C ARG A 258 16.75 -21.47 6.05
N LEU A 259 15.53 -20.93 6.25
CA LEU A 259 15.27 -19.90 7.24
C LEU A 259 15.56 -20.41 8.66
N LEU A 260 15.00 -21.58 9.00
CA LEU A 260 15.11 -22.17 10.33
C LEU A 260 16.55 -22.57 10.68
N ASP A 261 17.36 -22.99 9.70
CA ASP A 261 18.78 -23.30 9.88
C ASP A 261 19.58 -22.06 10.31
N ARG A 262 19.13 -20.87 9.90
CA ARG A 262 19.76 -19.58 10.20
C ARG A 262 19.11 -18.83 11.36
N ARG A 263 18.18 -19.45 12.10
CA ARG A 263 17.44 -18.78 13.19
C ARG A 263 18.32 -18.15 14.27
N ASN A 264 19.55 -18.63 14.45
CA ASN A 264 20.52 -18.10 15.40
C ASN A 264 21.33 -16.90 14.86
N GLU A 265 21.13 -16.52 13.59
CA GLU A 265 21.70 -15.32 12.96
C GLU A 265 20.74 -14.14 13.10
N LYS A 266 21.22 -12.91 12.82
CA LYS A 266 20.36 -11.72 12.75
C LYS A 266 19.53 -11.77 11.47
N LEU A 267 18.26 -12.13 11.58
CA LEU A 267 17.35 -12.21 10.43
C LEU A 267 16.50 -10.94 10.27
N SER A 268 15.97 -10.73 9.08
CA SER A 268 14.80 -9.89 8.81
C SER A 268 13.77 -10.74 8.07
N ILE A 269 12.68 -11.09 8.74
CA ILE A 269 11.65 -12.00 8.22
C ILE A 269 10.37 -11.20 8.02
N SER A 270 9.89 -11.15 6.78
CA SER A 270 8.70 -10.38 6.40
C SER A 270 7.71 -11.24 5.63
N GLY A 271 6.44 -11.21 6.02
CA GLY A 271 5.39 -11.97 5.35
C GLY A 271 4.00 -11.75 5.91
N THR A 272 3.04 -12.51 5.39
CA THR A 272 1.66 -12.56 5.90
C THR A 272 1.55 -13.46 7.12
N TRP A 273 0.51 -13.26 7.93
CA TRP A 273 0.25 -14.10 9.10
C TRP A 273 0.20 -15.59 8.78
N ALA A 274 -0.46 -15.98 7.70
CA ALA A 274 -0.53 -17.38 7.25
C ALA A 274 0.86 -17.98 6.99
N GLN A 275 1.74 -17.22 6.32
CA GLN A 275 3.10 -17.68 6.03
C GLN A 275 3.95 -17.85 7.30
N HIS A 276 3.80 -16.97 8.29
CA HIS A 276 4.48 -17.14 9.57
C HIS A 276 3.99 -18.38 10.35
N LEU A 277 2.69 -18.72 10.25
CA LEU A 277 2.17 -19.96 10.83
C LEU A 277 2.78 -21.20 10.15
N LEU A 278 2.98 -21.17 8.82
CA LEU A 278 3.68 -22.25 8.10
C LEU A 278 5.13 -22.42 8.60
N VAL A 279 5.86 -21.31 8.80
CA VAL A 279 7.22 -21.35 9.37
C VAL A 279 7.22 -22.00 10.75
N ARG A 280 6.27 -21.61 11.62
CA ARG A 280 6.11 -22.21 12.95
C ARG A 280 5.80 -23.70 12.87
N ASP A 281 4.86 -24.11 12.02
CA ASP A 281 4.45 -25.52 11.92
C ASP A 281 5.62 -26.39 11.45
N ARG A 282 6.37 -25.93 10.45
CA ARG A 282 7.60 -26.59 10.02
C ARG A 282 8.66 -26.64 11.13
N ALA A 283 8.80 -25.59 11.93
CA ALA A 283 9.72 -25.57 13.06
C ALA A 283 9.36 -26.62 14.12
N ARG A 284 8.06 -26.81 14.38
CA ARG A 284 7.56 -27.84 15.30
C ARG A 284 7.82 -29.26 14.79
N GLU A 285 7.62 -29.50 13.50
CA GLU A 285 8.00 -30.77 12.86
C GLU A 285 9.48 -31.09 13.05
N ARG A 286 10.33 -30.05 13.06
CA ARG A 286 11.78 -30.14 13.29
C ARG A 286 12.18 -30.15 14.77
N GLY A 287 11.23 -30.10 15.71
CA GLY A 287 11.50 -30.05 17.14
C GLY A 287 12.20 -28.77 17.61
N ILE A 288 12.09 -27.68 16.86
CA ILE A 288 12.64 -26.37 17.25
C ILE A 288 11.66 -25.73 18.26
N PRO A 289 12.13 -25.37 19.47
CA PRO A 289 11.26 -24.76 20.47
C PRO A 289 10.91 -23.31 20.12
N ASP A 290 9.80 -22.82 20.68
CA ASP A 290 9.43 -21.42 20.67
C ASP A 290 10.56 -20.54 21.28
N GLY A 291 10.76 -19.34 20.76
CA GLY A 291 11.79 -18.41 21.21
C GLY A 291 13.22 -18.77 20.81
N ALA A 292 13.41 -19.71 19.88
CA ALA A 292 14.73 -20.14 19.42
C ALA A 292 15.42 -19.18 18.42
N PHE A 293 14.83 -18.02 18.12
CA PHE A 293 15.41 -17.05 17.19
C PHE A 293 16.36 -16.08 17.89
N HIS A 294 17.36 -15.59 17.17
CA HIS A 294 18.25 -14.55 17.67
C HIS A 294 17.43 -13.30 18.05
N PRO A 295 17.64 -12.70 19.24
CA PRO A 295 16.76 -11.65 19.76
C PRO A 295 16.79 -10.36 18.95
N GLU A 296 17.91 -10.07 18.29
CA GLU A 296 17.95 -8.94 17.36
C GLU A 296 17.23 -9.19 16.03
N SER A 297 16.72 -10.40 15.74
CA SER A 297 15.98 -10.65 14.49
C SER A 297 14.77 -9.73 14.38
N ILE A 298 14.49 -9.25 13.17
CA ILE A 298 13.32 -8.41 12.90
C ILE A 298 12.25 -9.29 12.29
N VAL A 299 11.05 -9.27 12.88
CA VAL A 299 9.90 -10.02 12.36
C VAL A 299 8.74 -9.07 12.11
N SER A 300 8.36 -8.94 10.84
CA SER A 300 7.21 -8.15 10.38
C SER A 300 6.15 -9.08 9.79
N ALA A 301 5.03 -9.18 10.48
CA ALA A 301 3.88 -9.98 10.07
C ALA A 301 2.69 -9.05 9.82
N GLY A 302 2.13 -9.08 8.60
CA GLY A 302 1.02 -8.19 8.25
C GLY A 302 0.26 -8.61 6.99
N GLY A 303 -1.03 -8.28 6.95
CA GLY A 303 -1.90 -8.57 5.81
C GLY A 303 -2.24 -10.06 5.65
N GLY A 304 -2.84 -10.41 4.51
CA GLY A 304 -3.21 -11.80 4.18
C GLY A 304 -4.41 -12.38 4.95
N ILE A 305 -5.14 -11.57 5.72
CA ILE A 305 -6.29 -12.03 6.53
C ILE A 305 -7.57 -12.12 5.68
N LYS A 306 -7.65 -11.36 4.58
CA LYS A 306 -8.83 -11.32 3.70
C LYS A 306 -9.10 -12.71 3.10
N ASN A 307 -10.24 -13.30 3.45
CA ASN A 307 -10.70 -14.61 2.99
C ASN A 307 -9.79 -15.79 3.41
N VAL A 308 -9.00 -15.64 4.47
CA VAL A 308 -8.22 -16.73 5.07
C VAL A 308 -8.77 -17.00 6.47
N ALA A 309 -9.18 -18.24 6.72
CA ALA A 309 -9.58 -18.67 8.05
C ALA A 309 -8.31 -18.91 8.89
N LEU A 310 -7.95 -17.92 9.71
CA LEU A 310 -6.87 -18.04 10.70
C LEU A 310 -7.46 -18.35 12.08
N PRO A 311 -6.76 -19.11 12.95
CA PRO A 311 -7.18 -19.30 14.34
C PRO A 311 -7.29 -17.98 15.08
N ASP A 312 -8.25 -17.80 15.99
CA ASP A 312 -8.46 -16.52 16.69
C ASP A 312 -7.20 -15.98 17.40
N ASP A 313 -6.34 -16.88 17.91
CA ASP A 313 -5.08 -16.53 18.59
C ASP A 313 -3.86 -16.53 17.65
N TYR A 314 -4.03 -16.42 16.33
CA TYR A 314 -2.92 -16.52 15.36
C TYR A 314 -1.78 -15.53 15.65
N GLN A 315 -2.11 -14.32 16.11
CA GLN A 315 -1.11 -13.31 16.47
C GLN A 315 -0.28 -13.75 17.66
N ASP A 316 -0.92 -14.29 18.70
CA ASP A 316 -0.24 -14.81 19.89
C ASP A 316 0.58 -16.05 19.56
N GLN A 317 0.11 -16.91 18.66
CA GLN A 317 0.87 -18.07 18.20
C GLN A 317 2.17 -17.63 17.49
N VAL A 318 2.10 -16.63 16.61
CA VAL A 318 3.28 -16.06 15.94
C VAL A 318 4.16 -15.28 16.92
N ALA A 319 3.57 -14.60 17.91
CA ALA A 319 4.30 -13.90 18.96
C ALA A 319 5.14 -14.88 19.80
N ARG A 320 4.50 -15.91 20.37
CA ARG A 320 5.14 -16.97 21.16
C ARG A 320 6.23 -17.69 20.39
N PHE A 321 5.95 -18.08 19.14
CA PHE A 321 6.89 -18.85 18.32
C PHE A 321 8.24 -18.15 18.14
N TYR A 322 8.27 -16.89 17.72
CA TYR A 322 9.53 -16.19 17.54
C TYR A 322 10.13 -15.72 18.87
N GLY A 323 9.32 -15.49 19.91
CA GLY A 323 9.78 -15.03 21.22
C GLY A 323 10.23 -13.57 21.22
N ASP A 324 11.30 -13.29 21.96
CA ASP A 324 11.84 -11.94 22.21
C ASP A 324 12.68 -11.43 21.02
N VAL A 325 11.99 -11.14 19.91
CA VAL A 325 12.55 -10.58 18.69
C VAL A 325 12.11 -9.13 18.49
N VAL A 326 12.82 -8.38 17.66
CA VAL A 326 12.42 -7.03 17.27
C VAL A 326 11.14 -7.08 16.44
N ARG A 327 10.07 -6.46 16.96
CA ARG A 327 8.77 -6.34 16.29
C ARG A 327 8.56 -4.91 15.80
N THR A 328 8.58 -4.74 14.49
CA THR A 328 8.23 -3.47 13.87
C THR A 328 6.73 -3.43 13.58
N GLY A 329 6.15 -2.23 13.61
CA GLY A 329 4.77 -2.00 13.19
C GLY A 329 4.77 -0.89 12.15
N THR A 330 4.11 -1.13 11.03
CA THR A 330 4.03 -0.13 9.96
C THR A 330 2.60 -0.08 9.43
N TYR A 331 2.03 1.12 9.41
CA TYR A 331 0.76 1.40 8.76
C TYR A 331 1.03 2.01 7.37
N GLY A 332 0.44 1.39 6.36
CA GLY A 332 0.82 1.50 4.97
C GLY A 332 -0.30 1.04 4.04
N MET A 333 -0.32 1.55 2.81
CA MET A 333 -1.16 1.06 1.74
C MET A 333 -0.53 1.37 0.38
N THR A 334 -1.06 0.75 -0.68
CA THR A 334 -0.52 0.88 -2.04
C THR A 334 -0.48 2.34 -2.51
N GLU A 335 -1.46 3.13 -2.08
CA GLU A 335 -1.63 4.54 -2.41
C GLU A 335 -0.56 5.45 -1.76
N MET A 336 0.18 4.97 -0.75
CA MET A 336 1.04 5.76 0.13
C MET A 336 2.51 5.31 0.07
N PHE A 337 3.45 6.25 -0.02
CA PHE A 337 4.90 5.99 0.00
C PHE A 337 5.52 6.29 1.34
N GLN A 338 5.06 7.35 1.99
CA GLN A 338 5.49 7.76 3.32
C GLN A 338 4.77 6.90 4.36
N LEU A 339 5.43 5.85 4.84
CA LEU A 339 4.84 4.90 5.77
C LEU A 339 4.81 5.46 7.20
N MET A 340 3.77 5.12 7.95
CA MET A 340 3.66 5.50 9.35
C MET A 340 4.18 4.36 10.22
N ASN A 341 5.31 4.56 10.89
CA ASN A 341 5.90 3.53 11.76
C ASN A 341 5.46 3.68 13.21
N ARG A 342 5.32 2.53 13.87
CA ARG A 342 4.82 2.41 15.23
C ARG A 342 5.98 2.55 16.21
N CYS A 343 5.85 3.48 17.16
CA CYS A 343 6.82 3.65 18.24
C CYS A 343 6.65 2.61 19.36
N GLU A 344 7.49 2.73 20.39
CA GLU A 344 7.55 1.89 21.58
C GLU A 344 6.25 1.91 22.41
N LYS A 345 5.38 2.90 22.19
CA LYS A 345 4.08 3.07 22.87
C LYS A 345 2.89 2.67 22.01
N LEU A 346 3.12 1.87 20.96
CA LEU A 346 2.09 1.40 20.03
C LEU A 346 1.34 2.55 19.34
N ARG A 347 2.07 3.62 19.01
CA ARG A 347 1.52 4.78 18.28
C ARG A 347 2.22 4.94 16.94
N TYR A 348 1.43 5.03 15.87
CA TYR A 348 1.91 5.28 14.52
C TYR A 348 2.21 6.77 14.34
N HIS A 349 3.47 7.10 14.04
CA HIS A 349 3.89 8.46 13.79
C HIS A 349 3.78 8.84 12.31
N ILE A 350 3.43 10.10 12.07
CA ILE A 350 3.24 10.66 10.73
C ILE A 350 4.56 11.27 10.23
N PRO A 351 5.11 10.79 9.10
CA PRO A 351 6.33 11.36 8.54
C PRO A 351 6.05 12.78 7.97
N PRO A 352 7.04 13.71 7.97
CA PRO A 352 6.84 15.07 7.49
C PRO A 352 6.28 15.18 6.06
N GLY A 353 6.67 14.28 5.17
CA GLY A 353 6.18 14.22 3.78
C GLY A 353 4.72 13.79 3.59
N LEU A 354 3.99 13.50 4.67
CA LEU A 354 2.60 13.07 4.66
C LEU A 354 1.72 14.06 5.43
N LEU A 355 0.69 14.60 4.78
CA LEU A 355 -0.34 15.42 5.42
C LEU A 355 -1.57 14.55 5.74
N PRO A 356 -1.85 14.25 7.03
CA PRO A 356 -2.99 13.45 7.43
C PRO A 356 -4.27 14.28 7.54
N LEU A 357 -5.38 13.71 7.05
CA LEU A 357 -6.73 14.22 7.23
C LEU A 357 -7.59 13.11 7.86
N VAL A 358 -8.42 13.47 8.82
CA VAL A 358 -9.40 12.57 9.44
C VAL A 358 -10.76 13.12 9.11
N LEU A 359 -11.53 12.37 8.33
CA LEU A 359 -12.84 12.79 7.85
C LEU A 359 -13.96 12.10 8.64
N ASP A 360 -15.18 12.64 8.54
CA ASP A 360 -16.38 11.90 8.94
C ASP A 360 -16.54 10.59 8.15
N GLN A 361 -17.50 9.76 8.56
CA GLN A 361 -17.74 8.49 7.90
C GLN A 361 -18.08 8.67 6.41
N ALA A 362 -18.78 9.74 6.02
CA ALA A 362 -19.14 10.02 4.63
C ALA A 362 -17.93 10.44 3.78
N GLY A 363 -16.87 10.95 4.41
CA GLY A 363 -15.69 11.49 3.75
C GLY A 363 -15.87 12.92 3.25
N GLU A 364 -16.75 13.70 3.89
CA GLU A 364 -17.19 15.02 3.43
C GLU A 364 -16.72 16.15 4.35
N THR A 365 -16.56 15.87 5.65
CA THR A 365 -16.18 16.87 6.66
C THR A 365 -14.84 16.52 7.29
N LEU A 366 -13.93 17.50 7.43
CA LEU A 366 -12.69 17.35 8.18
C LEU A 366 -12.97 17.39 9.70
N LEU A 367 -12.45 16.41 10.43
CA LEU A 367 -12.62 16.27 11.88
C LEU A 367 -11.38 16.65 12.68
N ASN A 368 -10.17 16.40 12.16
CA ASN A 368 -8.92 16.78 12.84
C ASN A 368 -8.53 18.24 12.51
N THR A 369 -9.42 19.18 12.80
CA THR A 369 -9.15 20.62 12.68
C THR A 369 -8.15 21.09 13.74
N GLU A 370 -7.65 22.31 13.61
CA GLU A 370 -6.74 22.93 14.58
C GLU A 370 -7.41 23.14 15.95
N ASP A 371 -8.75 23.20 16.00
CA ASP A 371 -9.53 23.50 17.20
C ASP A 371 -9.68 22.32 18.17
N VAL A 372 -9.41 21.09 17.72
CA VAL A 372 -9.56 19.85 18.52
C VAL A 372 -8.22 19.38 19.11
N ALA A 373 -7.23 20.27 19.25
CA ALA A 373 -5.89 19.94 19.71
C ALA A 373 -5.90 19.28 21.11
N GLY A 374 -5.21 18.13 21.23
CA GLY A 374 -5.15 17.34 22.46
C GLY A 374 -6.27 16.31 22.64
N GLU A 375 -7.20 16.21 21.68
CA GLU A 375 -8.27 15.23 21.69
C GLU A 375 -7.96 14.01 20.81
N VAL A 376 -8.63 12.89 21.10
CA VAL A 376 -8.67 11.72 20.20
C VAL A 376 -9.88 11.84 19.30
N VAL A 377 -9.65 12.02 18.01
CA VAL A 377 -10.67 12.10 16.98
C VAL A 377 -10.83 10.76 16.29
N VAL A 378 -12.07 10.32 16.14
CA VAL A 378 -12.39 9.08 15.43
C VAL A 378 -12.94 9.41 14.06
N GLY A 379 -12.35 8.85 13.01
CA GLY A 379 -12.85 9.11 11.66
C GLY A 379 -12.21 8.27 10.58
N ARG A 380 -12.56 8.58 9.33
CA ARG A 380 -12.03 7.96 8.12
C ARG A 380 -10.68 8.59 7.79
N PHE A 381 -9.66 7.76 7.67
CA PHE A 381 -8.33 8.26 7.34
C PHE A 381 -8.27 8.70 5.86
N ALA A 382 -7.64 9.85 5.64
CA ALA A 382 -7.30 10.38 4.36
C ALA A 382 -5.92 11.06 4.44
N PHE A 383 -5.28 11.28 3.31
CA PHE A 383 -3.94 11.88 3.30
C PHE A 383 -3.62 12.54 1.95
N VAL A 384 -2.63 13.43 1.98
CA VAL A 384 -1.86 13.85 0.80
C VAL A 384 -0.42 13.44 1.05
N ASP A 385 0.18 12.73 0.10
CA ASP A 385 1.58 12.29 0.15
C ASP A 385 2.38 13.08 -0.90
N PHE A 386 3.31 13.91 -0.43
CA PHE A 386 4.07 14.84 -1.28
C PHE A 386 5.20 14.14 -2.05
N ALA A 387 5.50 12.87 -1.75
CA ALA A 387 6.49 12.11 -2.51
C ALA A 387 5.96 11.68 -3.89
N ILE A 388 4.64 11.64 -4.04
CA ILE A 388 3.96 11.12 -5.22
C ILE A 388 3.67 12.24 -6.21
N THR A 389 4.23 12.10 -7.40
CA THR A 389 4.11 13.06 -8.48
C THR A 389 3.49 12.49 -9.75
N GLY A 390 3.50 11.17 -9.95
CA GLY A 390 2.95 10.55 -11.16
C GLY A 390 1.43 10.56 -11.25
N ARG A 391 0.74 11.00 -10.20
CA ARG A 391 -0.72 11.14 -10.08
C ARG A 391 -1.06 12.17 -9.01
N TRP A 392 -2.33 12.50 -8.86
CA TRP A 392 -2.82 13.16 -7.65
C TRP A 392 -2.76 12.18 -6.47
N SER A 393 -2.17 12.60 -5.35
CA SER A 393 -1.92 11.74 -4.18
C SER A 393 -2.95 11.87 -3.06
N GLY A 394 -3.81 12.89 -3.12
CA GLY A 394 -4.89 13.09 -2.17
C GLY A 394 -5.88 11.93 -2.18
N THR A 395 -5.88 11.12 -1.12
CA THR A 395 -6.60 9.84 -1.06
C THR A 395 -7.51 9.76 0.16
N ILE A 396 -8.76 9.32 -0.05
CA ILE A 396 -9.67 8.89 1.01
C ILE A 396 -9.63 7.36 1.12
N THR A 397 -9.32 6.86 2.31
CA THR A 397 -9.22 5.42 2.58
C THR A 397 -10.55 4.84 3.06
N SER A 398 -10.61 3.52 3.17
CA SER A 398 -11.72 2.84 3.87
C SER A 398 -11.50 2.70 5.37
N ASP A 399 -10.39 3.21 5.89
CA ASP A 399 -9.88 2.80 7.20
C ASP A 399 -10.38 3.78 8.26
N ARG A 400 -10.93 3.23 9.35
CA ARG A 400 -11.35 3.95 10.55
C ARG A 400 -10.15 4.00 11.48
N VAL A 401 -9.76 5.22 11.86
CA VAL A 401 -8.63 5.47 12.75
C VAL A 401 -9.09 6.23 13.99
N GLU A 402 -8.35 6.01 15.07
CA GLU A 402 -8.36 6.86 16.26
C GLU A 402 -7.10 7.71 16.19
N PHE A 403 -7.28 9.01 15.98
CA PHE A 403 -6.24 9.99 15.72
C PHE A 403 -6.07 10.88 16.94
N ASP A 404 -4.96 10.71 17.64
CA ASP A 404 -4.58 11.52 18.78
C ASP A 404 -3.95 12.81 18.28
N THR A 405 -4.65 13.93 18.44
CA THR A 405 -4.22 15.27 18.00
C THR A 405 -3.28 15.96 18.99
N GLY A 406 -2.81 15.23 20.02
CA GLY A 406 -1.85 15.74 20.98
C GLY A 406 -0.59 16.31 20.34
N THR A 407 0.00 17.32 20.99
CA THR A 407 1.27 17.92 20.54
C THR A 407 2.47 17.03 20.80
N HIS A 408 2.32 15.99 21.64
CA HIS A 408 3.35 15.01 21.96
C HIS A 408 2.76 13.62 22.12
N CYS A 409 3.45 12.63 21.57
CA CYS A 409 3.17 11.22 21.82
C CYS A 409 3.67 10.79 23.20
N LEU A 410 3.10 9.71 23.74
CA LEU A 410 3.57 9.05 24.96
C LEU A 410 5.03 8.56 24.90
N CYS A 411 5.62 8.46 23.71
CA CYS A 411 7.04 8.17 23.54
C CYS A 411 7.95 9.41 23.68
N GLY A 412 7.37 10.59 23.91
CA GLY A 412 8.06 11.87 24.08
C GLY A 412 8.37 12.62 22.78
N ARG A 413 8.07 12.02 21.61
CA ARG A 413 8.25 12.67 20.31
C ARG A 413 7.08 13.60 20.00
N PRO A 414 7.31 14.74 19.33
CA PRO A 414 6.26 15.69 19.03
C PRO A 414 5.29 15.15 17.97
N GLY A 415 4.13 15.78 17.96
CA GLY A 415 3.10 15.65 16.95
C GLY A 415 2.06 14.56 17.19
N PRO A 416 1.00 14.62 16.36
CA PRO A 416 -0.12 13.70 16.48
C PRO A 416 0.28 12.28 16.11
N THR A 417 -0.53 11.32 16.53
CA THR A 417 -0.32 9.91 16.21
C THR A 417 -1.62 9.19 15.92
N ILE A 418 -1.53 8.05 15.22
CA ILE A 418 -2.65 7.11 15.10
C ILE A 418 -2.46 5.98 16.11
N LEU A 419 -3.53 5.62 16.82
CA LEU A 419 -3.52 4.46 17.73
C LEU A 419 -3.50 3.15 16.93
N ASP A 420 -2.97 2.10 17.54
CA ASP A 420 -2.94 0.75 16.97
C ASP A 420 -4.31 0.02 17.05
N THR A 421 -5.37 0.71 16.62
CA THR A 421 -6.78 0.27 16.66
C THR A 421 -7.46 0.38 15.29
N ILE A 422 -6.65 0.40 14.22
CA ILE A 422 -7.09 0.65 12.85
C ILE A 422 -8.04 -0.46 12.38
N THR A 423 -9.24 -0.06 11.96
CA THR A 423 -10.28 -0.94 11.42
C THR A 423 -10.75 -0.43 10.06
N ARG A 424 -11.73 -1.07 9.43
CA ARG A 424 -12.30 -0.60 8.15
C ARG A 424 -13.78 -0.33 8.30
N TYR A 425 -14.27 0.76 7.69
CA TYR A 425 -15.70 0.95 7.49
C TYR A 425 -16.25 -0.11 6.51
N ARG A 426 -17.48 -0.58 6.73
CA ARG A 426 -18.11 -1.66 5.94
C ARG A 426 -18.63 -1.13 4.60
N THR A 427 -18.51 -1.94 3.55
CA THR A 427 -18.83 -1.56 2.16
C THR A 427 -20.32 -1.54 1.80
N ASP A 428 -21.18 -2.13 2.63
CA ASP A 428 -22.54 -2.49 2.23
C ASP A 428 -23.52 -1.29 2.33
N ASP A 429 -23.16 -0.26 3.11
CA ASP A 429 -23.89 1.02 3.27
C ASP A 429 -23.10 2.23 2.73
N ASP A 430 -21.81 2.06 2.42
CA ASP A 430 -20.87 3.17 2.26
C ASP A 430 -20.52 3.42 0.78
N THR A 431 -21.39 4.15 0.08
CA THR A 431 -20.89 4.94 -1.05
C THR A 431 -20.22 6.17 -0.45
N ILE A 432 -18.88 6.24 -0.47
CA ILE A 432 -18.18 7.51 -0.18
C ILE A 432 -18.84 8.55 -1.09
N GLY A 433 -19.45 9.60 -0.54
CA GLY A 433 -20.37 10.48 -1.30
C GLY A 433 -19.74 11.02 -2.58
N CYS A 434 -18.43 11.28 -2.55
CA CYS A 434 -17.63 11.75 -3.67
C CYS A 434 -17.29 10.70 -4.75
N ALA A 435 -17.40 9.40 -4.46
CA ALA A 435 -17.01 8.32 -5.39
C ALA A 435 -17.93 8.25 -6.62
N GLY A 436 -19.25 8.39 -6.42
CA GLY A 436 -20.22 8.41 -7.54
C GLY A 436 -19.98 9.57 -8.50
N THR A 437 -19.61 10.72 -7.96
CA THR A 437 -19.27 11.94 -8.72
C THR A 437 -18.01 11.74 -9.58
N ILE A 438 -16.96 11.14 -9.02
CA ILE A 438 -15.71 10.85 -9.75
C ILE A 438 -15.94 9.84 -10.88
N ASP A 439 -16.71 8.78 -10.62
CA ASP A 439 -17.08 7.81 -11.65
C ASP A 439 -17.84 8.47 -12.81
N GLY A 440 -18.73 9.43 -12.51
CA GLY A 440 -19.40 10.25 -13.52
C GLY A 440 -18.42 11.05 -14.39
N TYR A 441 -17.41 11.66 -13.77
CA TYR A 441 -16.41 12.46 -14.49
C TYR A 441 -15.52 11.62 -15.38
N ILE A 442 -15.10 10.45 -14.89
CA ILE A 442 -14.33 9.47 -15.65
C ILE A 442 -15.10 9.02 -16.89
N ARG A 443 -16.38 8.69 -16.73
CA ARG A 443 -17.24 8.29 -17.87
C ARG A 443 -17.37 9.42 -18.89
N GLY A 444 -17.54 10.66 -18.44
CA GLY A 444 -17.58 11.83 -19.32
C GLY A 444 -16.28 12.02 -20.10
N ALA A 445 -15.13 11.91 -19.44
CA ALA A 445 -13.81 12.04 -20.08
C ALA A 445 -13.49 10.90 -21.07
N LEU A 446 -14.05 9.71 -20.86
CA LEU A 446 -13.89 8.58 -21.79
C LEU A 446 -14.82 8.66 -23.01
N ALA A 447 -15.88 9.48 -22.96
CA ALA A 447 -16.87 9.65 -24.01
C ALA A 447 -16.55 10.82 -24.96
N SER A 448 -15.73 11.79 -24.51
CA SER A 448 -15.06 12.80 -25.34
C SER A 448 -13.84 12.23 -26.04
#